data_AF-A0A383B7E2-F1
#
_entry.id   AF-A0A383B7E2-F1
#
_cell.length_a   1.000
_cell.length_b   1.000
_cell.length_c   1.000
_cell.angle_alpha   90.00
_cell.angle_beta   90.00
_cell.angle_gamma   90.00
#
_symmetry.space_group_name_H-M   'P 1'
#
loop_
_entity.id
_entity.type
_entity.pdbx_description
1 polymer ?
#
loop_
_entity_poly.entity_id
_entity_poly.type
_entity_poly.pdbx_seq_one_letter_code
_entity_poly.pdbx_strand_id
1 'polypeptide(L)' 'MKKNKPNLIDIFAGCGGLTFGFKDAGFKPIMGVDNDAAALETFKYNFSDTITLNFDLFQKNAIAGIKNKAEKLSP' A
#
# COMPACT_ATOMS: atom_id res chain seq x y z
N MET A 1 -1.28 -20.80 -18.25
CA MET A 1 -1.83 -19.42 -18.19
C MET A 1 -1.25 -18.73 -16.96
N LYS A 2 -0.57 -17.58 -17.09
CA LYS A 2 -0.12 -16.81 -15.92
C LYS A 2 -1.36 -16.21 -15.25
N LYS A 3 -1.72 -16.65 -14.04
CA LYS A 3 -2.73 -15.96 -13.22
C LYS A 3 -2.15 -14.59 -12.84
N ASN A 4 -2.74 -13.51 -13.34
CA ASN A 4 -2.40 -12.17 -12.88
C ASN A 4 -2.79 -12.05 -11.41
N LYS A 5 -1.82 -11.69 -10.56
CA LYS A 5 -2.06 -11.44 -9.14
C LYS A 5 -2.83 -10.12 -9.00
N PRO A 6 -3.93 -10.08 -8.24
CA PRO A 6 -4.64 -8.83 -7.97
C PRO A 6 -3.72 -7.86 -7.21
N ASN A 7 -3.73 -6.59 -7.62
CA ASN A 7 -3.00 -5.55 -6.92
C ASN A 7 -3.68 -5.22 -5.57
N LEU A 8 -2.88 -4.92 -4.56
CA LEU A 8 -3.34 -4.50 -3.24
C LEU A 8 -2.79 -3.10 -2.90
N ILE A 9 -3.71 -2.25 -2.45
CA ILE A 9 -3.41 -0.98 -1.79
C ILE A 9 -3.96 -1.10 -0.37
N ASP A 10 -3.09 -0.98 0.62
CA ASP A 10 -3.46 -1.02 2.03
C ASP A 10 -3.53 0.41 2.56
N ILE A 11 -4.72 0.85 3.00
CA ILE A 11 -4.97 2.25 3.39
C ILE A 11 -4.87 2.50 4.90
N PHE A 12 -4.63 1.45 5.69
CA PHE A 12 -4.30 1.52 7.12
C PHE A 12 -3.15 0.55 7.37
N ALA A 13 -2.08 0.78 6.62
CA ALA A 13 -1.05 -0.23 6.41
C ALA A 13 -0.26 -0.56 7.68
N GLY A 14 -0.13 0.39 8.61
CA GLY A 14 0.74 0.29 9.76
C GLY A 14 2.12 -0.25 9.37
N CYS A 15 2.60 -1.23 10.14
CA CYS A 15 3.85 -1.94 9.83
C CYS A 15 3.71 -3.07 8.79
N GLY A 16 2.49 -3.33 8.30
CA GLY A 16 2.24 -4.22 7.17
C GLY A 16 1.69 -5.62 7.46
N GLY A 17 1.08 -5.85 8.63
CA GLY A 17 0.53 -7.16 9.00
C GLY A 17 -0.56 -7.67 8.05
N LEU A 18 -1.53 -6.82 7.72
CA LEU A 18 -2.60 -7.16 6.77
C LEU A 18 -2.05 -7.41 5.36
N THR A 19 -1.15 -6.53 4.92
CA THR A 19 -0.45 -6.66 3.63
C THR A 19 0.33 -7.97 3.53
N PHE A 20 0.97 -8.43 4.61
CA PHE A 20 1.67 -9.72 4.63
C PHE A 20 0.71 -10.88 4.35
N GLY A 21 -0.44 -10.92 5.03
CA GLY A 21 -1.46 -11.95 4.80
C GLY A 21 -1.98 -11.97 3.36
N PHE A 22 -2.23 -10.81 2.75
CA PHE A 22 -2.65 -10.74 1.35
C PHE A 22 -1.56 -11.15 0.37
N LYS A 23 -0.30 -10.79 0.65
CA LYS A 23 0.85 -11.24 -0.15
C LYS A 23 0.93 -12.78 -0.18
N ASP A 24 0.74 -13.42 0.98
CA ASP A 24 0.70 -14.88 1.10
C ASP A 24 -0.53 -15.49 0.40
N ALA A 25 -1.67 -14.79 0.41
CA ALA A 25 -2.86 -15.16 -0.35
C ALA A 25 -2.73 -14.96 -1.88
N GLY A 26 -1.56 -14.50 -2.37
CA GLY A 26 -1.27 -14.37 -3.79
C GLY A 26 -1.59 -13.01 -4.39
N PHE A 27 -1.85 -11.98 -3.58
CA PHE A 27 -1.98 -10.61 -4.05
C PHE A 27 -0.59 -10.00 -4.30
N LYS A 28 -0.56 -8.91 -5.06
CA LYS A 28 0.63 -8.09 -5.27
C LYS A 28 0.45 -6.77 -4.51
N PRO A 29 1.04 -6.61 -3.32
CA PRO A 29 1.14 -5.30 -2.69
C PRO A 29 1.83 -4.31 -3.63
N ILE A 30 1.25 -3.14 -3.80
CA ILE A 30 1.84 -2.05 -4.60
C ILE A 30 1.98 -0.75 -3.80
N MET A 31 1.16 -0.56 -2.76
CA MET A 31 1.16 0.66 -1.95
C MET A 31 0.64 0.39 -0.53
N GLY A 32 1.30 1.00 0.45
CA GLY A 32 0.79 1.14 1.83
C GLY A 32 0.58 2.62 2.18
N VAL A 33 -0.51 2.95 2.85
CA VAL A 33 -0.84 4.29 3.32
C VAL A 33 -1.10 4.23 4.81
N ASP A 34 -0.49 5.15 5.55
CA ASP A 34 -0.70 5.35 6.98
C ASP A 34 -0.26 6.78 7.34
N ASN A 35 -0.59 7.28 8.52
CA ASN A 35 -0.07 8.58 8.98
C ASN A 35 1.12 8.44 9.96
N ASP A 36 1.39 7.22 10.45
CA ASP A 36 2.56 6.93 11.26
C ASP A 36 3.80 6.67 10.38
N ALA A 37 4.78 7.58 10.45
CA ALA A 37 6.02 7.47 9.69
C ALA A 37 6.86 6.23 10.09
N ALA A 38 6.94 5.88 11.37
CA ALA A 38 7.73 4.75 11.84
C ALA A 38 7.10 3.41 11.39
N ALA A 39 5.77 3.35 11.38
CA ALA A 39 5.04 2.22 10.84
C ALA A 39 5.33 2.05 9.34
N LEU A 40 5.31 3.14 8.55
CA LEU A 40 5.62 3.11 7.13
C LEU A 40 7.09 2.78 6.81
N GLU A 41 8.04 3.19 7.64
CA GLU A 41 9.44 2.77 7.51
C GLU A 41 9.56 1.24 7.63
N THR A 42 8.88 0.67 8.63
CA THR A 42 8.81 -0.78 8.83
C THR A 42 8.10 -1.47 7.65
N PHE A 43 6.98 -0.91 7.17
CA PHE A 43 6.27 -1.41 6.01
C PHE A 43 7.17 -1.46 4.77
N LYS A 44 7.91 -0.37 4.50
CA LYS A 44 8.81 -0.26 3.35
C LYS A 44 9.98 -1.24 3.44
N TYR A 45 10.50 -1.48 4.65
CA TYR A 45 11.49 -2.51 4.90
C TYR A 45 10.95 -3.91 4.59
N ASN A 46 9.73 -4.23 5.04
CA ASN A 46 9.07 -5.53 4.81
C ASN A 46 8.67 -5.77 3.34
N PHE A 47 8.35 -4.71 2.61
CA PHE A 47 7.87 -4.77 1.22
C PHE A 47 8.63 -3.80 0.31
N SER A 48 9.89 -4.14 -0.01
CA SER A 48 10.81 -3.31 -0.81
C SER A 48 10.22 -2.82 -2.14
N ASP A 49 9.38 -3.63 -2.78
CA ASP A 49 8.81 -3.37 -4.11
C ASP A 49 7.50 -2.56 -4.08
N THR A 50 7.12 -2.06 -2.90
CA THR A 50 5.94 -1.21 -2.70
C THR A 50 6.33 0.25 -2.54
N ILE A 51 5.36 1.15 -2.67
CA ILE A 51 5.53 2.52 -2.22
C ILE A 51 4.77 2.75 -0.91
N THR A 52 5.23 3.72 -0.12
CA THR A 52 4.51 4.18 1.06
C THR A 52 4.03 5.61 0.85
N LEU A 53 2.84 5.92 1.35
CA LEU A 53 2.30 7.29 1.41
C LEU A 53 2.00 7.62 2.86
N ASN A 54 2.67 8.64 3.39
CA ASN A 54 2.31 9.21 4.68
C ASN A 54 1.13 10.18 4.48
N PHE A 55 -0.09 9.70 4.68
CA PHE A 55 -1.31 10.51 4.59
C PHE A 55 -2.24 10.23 5.75
N ASP A 56 -2.74 11.33 6.32
CA ASP A 56 -3.89 11.30 7.21
C ASP A 56 -5.17 11.16 6.38
N LEU A 57 -5.84 10.02 6.51
CA LEU A 57 -7.09 9.73 5.79
C LEU A 57 -8.28 10.61 6.19
N PHE A 58 -8.21 11.33 7.31
CA PHE A 58 -9.22 12.33 7.67
C PHE A 58 -9.16 13.59 6.81
N GLN A 59 -8.05 13.81 6.08
CA GLN A 59 -7.91 14.96 5.19
C GLN A 59 -8.77 14.77 3.93
N LYS A 60 -9.55 15.80 3.57
CA LYS A 60 -10.49 15.77 2.42
C LYS A 60 -9.81 15.39 1.09
N ASN A 61 -8.52 15.68 0.94
CA ASN A 61 -7.74 15.41 -0.26
C ASN A 61 -7.04 14.04 -0.24
N ALA A 62 -7.09 13.28 0.86
CA ALA A 62 -6.35 12.02 0.99
C ALA A 62 -6.73 11.01 -0.10
N ILE A 63 -8.03 10.80 -0.32
CA ILE A 63 -8.52 9.86 -1.35
C ILE A 63 -8.08 10.26 -2.75
N ALA A 64 -8.13 11.56 -3.09
CA ALA A 64 -7.68 12.06 -4.38
C ALA A 64 -6.16 11.85 -4.55
N GLY A 65 -5.38 12.11 -3.50
CA GLY A 65 -3.94 11.87 -3.48
C GLY A 65 -3.57 10.40 -3.69
N ILE A 66 -4.27 9.48 -2.99
CA ILE A 66 -4.07 8.03 -3.13
C ILE A 66 -4.41 7.58 -4.55
N LYS A 67 -5.56 8.00 -5.08
CA LYS A 67 -5.98 7.64 -6.43
C LYS A 67 -4.97 8.09 -7.49
N ASN A 68 -4.54 9.34 -7.44
CA ASN A 68 -3.54 9.90 -8.36
C ASN A 68 -2.21 9.14 -8.34
N LYS A 69 -1.84 8.56 -7.18
CA LYS A 69 -0.63 7.74 -7.06
C LYS A 69 -0.87 6.32 -7.57
N ALA A 70 -2.03 5.73 -7.29
CA ALA A 70 -2.40 4.38 -7.68
C ALA A 70 -2.47 4.22 -9.21
N GLU A 71 -3.03 5.21 -9.91
CA GLU A 71 -3.11 5.23 -11.38
C GLU A 71 -1.74 5.20 -12.05
N LYS A 72 -0.68 5.72 -11.39
CA LYS A 72 0.69 5.70 -11.91
C LYS A 72 1.41 4.36 -11.68
N LEU A 73 0.86 3.49 -10.83
CA LEU A 73 1.45 2.20 -10.47
C LEU A 73 0.79 1.02 -11.19
N SER A 74 -0.39 1.22 -11.75
CA SER A 74 -1.14 0.20 -12.50
C SER A 74 -1.02 0.50 -13.99
N PRO A 75 -0.06 -0.12 -14.71
CA PRO A 75 -0.02 -0.06 -16.17
C PRO A 75 -1.19 -0.79 -16.82
#